data_AF-A0A9P0TD35-F1
#
_entry.id   AF-A0A9P0TD35-F1
#
_cell.length_a   1.000
_cell.length_b   1.000
_cell.length_c   1.000
_cell.angle_alpha   90.00
_cell.angle_beta   90.00
_cell.angle_gamma   90.00
#
_symmetry.space_group_name_H-M   'P 1'
#
loop_
_entity.id
_entity.type
_entity.pdbx_description
1 polymer ?
#
loop_
_entity_poly.entity_id
_entity_poly.type
_entity_poly.pdbx_seq_one_letter_code
_entity_poly.pdbx_strand_id
1 'polypeptide(L)'
;MADRGPPNPITNGIQAAVLEWIRSLDLELISLLLSRSWPMSILDISEPRWRPTEVTDTDNVVRMDRRQRLLRWDRRPPNEIFLEGFVPIVTRENPDWEETDLYGFSKNNHPSVFVSTTKTQRNKKKYVWTPRSANRGIVYQYEIYAPGGVDVNESLLHESPWPNQMEVAFPGGIQNIYIRSARELQDGRIQRIWRNPNFLDPGELEPIASSSRTPNVIWRIDHPDGGHKDPDVRSKRSTSSDDDLMYGGAGLVLTTNSCAPL
;
A
#
# COMPACT_ATOMS: atom_id res chain seq x y z
N MET A 1 -20.11 -12.82 -36.01
CA MET A 1 -20.17 -11.78 -34.98
C MET A 1 -19.11 -12.14 -33.96
N ALA A 2 -18.01 -11.38 -33.91
CA ALA A 2 -16.97 -11.63 -32.92
C ALA A 2 -17.59 -11.34 -31.54
N ASP A 3 -17.59 -12.36 -30.69
CA ASP A 3 -18.00 -12.26 -29.31
C ASP A 3 -17.06 -11.25 -28.64
N ARG A 4 -17.53 -9.99 -28.50
CA ARG A 4 -16.82 -9.01 -27.70
C ARG A 4 -16.95 -9.53 -26.29
N GLY A 5 -15.85 -10.04 -25.73
CA GLY A 5 -15.77 -10.44 -24.33
C GLY A 5 -16.31 -9.34 -23.42
N PRO A 6 -16.55 -9.65 -22.13
CA PRO A 6 -17.08 -8.68 -21.19
C PRO A 6 -16.28 -7.36 -21.27
N PRO A 7 -16.95 -6.20 -21.24
CA PRO A 7 -16.27 -4.92 -21.32
C PRO A 7 -15.16 -4.85 -20.26
N ASN A 8 -14.02 -4.27 -20.63
CA ASN A 8 -12.90 -4.11 -19.71
C ASN A 8 -13.40 -3.43 -18.42
N PRO A 9 -13.05 -3.97 -17.23
CA PRO A 9 -13.50 -3.40 -15.98
C PRO A 9 -13.09 -1.92 -15.89
N ILE A 10 -14.04 -1.05 -15.54
CA ILE A 10 -13.76 0.37 -15.32
C ILE A 10 -12.86 0.48 -14.08
N THR A 11 -11.80 1.28 -14.16
CA THR A 11 -10.85 1.50 -13.06
C THR A 11 -10.62 2.98 -12.83
N ASN A 12 -10.36 3.36 -11.58
CA ASN A 12 -9.86 4.70 -11.22
C ASN A 12 -8.34 4.85 -11.46
N GLY A 13 -7.64 3.77 -11.86
CA GLY A 13 -6.25 3.81 -12.30
C GLY A 13 -5.30 4.44 -11.28
N ILE A 14 -4.80 5.62 -11.63
CA ILE A 14 -3.81 6.41 -10.88
C ILE A 14 -4.40 7.60 -10.11
N GLN A 15 -5.73 7.63 -9.90
CA GLN A 15 -6.40 8.73 -9.21
C GLN A 15 -5.80 9.06 -7.82
N ALA A 16 -5.26 8.05 -7.12
CA ALA A 16 -4.65 8.22 -5.81
C ALA A 16 -3.26 8.90 -5.81
N ALA A 17 -2.61 9.02 -6.97
CA ALA A 17 -1.22 9.48 -7.08
C ALA A 17 -1.03 10.89 -6.52
N VAL A 18 0.10 11.10 -5.83
CA VAL A 18 0.60 12.42 -5.39
C VAL A 18 1.54 13.05 -6.41
N LEU A 19 2.21 12.24 -7.23
CA LEU A 19 3.11 12.74 -8.28
C LEU A 19 2.31 13.25 -9.47
N GLU A 20 2.39 14.55 -9.73
CA GLU A 20 1.57 15.19 -10.75
C GLU A 20 1.85 14.66 -12.16
N TRP A 21 3.12 14.43 -12.50
CA TRP A 21 3.48 13.92 -13.82
C TRP A 21 2.84 12.55 -14.07
N ILE A 22 2.84 11.64 -13.08
CA ILE A 22 2.13 10.35 -13.18
C ILE A 22 0.63 10.59 -13.28
N ARG A 23 0.05 11.39 -12.36
CA ARG A 23 -1.38 11.68 -12.28
C ARG A 23 -1.97 12.24 -13.58
N SER A 24 -1.14 12.90 -14.38
CA SER A 24 -1.50 13.48 -15.69
C SER A 24 -1.33 12.55 -16.89
N LEU A 25 -0.75 11.36 -16.72
CA LEU A 25 -0.56 10.40 -17.81
C LEU A 25 -1.86 9.67 -18.17
N ASP A 26 -1.98 9.32 -19.44
CA ASP A 26 -2.97 8.34 -19.88
C ASP A 26 -2.69 6.98 -19.24
N LEU A 27 -3.77 6.26 -18.89
CA LEU A 27 -3.68 4.97 -18.22
C LEU A 27 -2.90 3.93 -19.05
N GLU A 28 -2.99 4.01 -20.37
CA GLU A 28 -2.24 3.14 -21.30
C GLU A 28 -0.73 3.36 -21.19
N LEU A 29 -0.29 4.62 -21.08
CA LEU A 29 1.13 4.95 -21.00
C LEU A 29 1.73 4.49 -19.67
N ILE A 30 1.05 4.74 -18.55
CA ILE A 30 1.53 4.23 -17.26
C ILE A 30 1.47 2.70 -17.22
N SER A 31 0.48 2.05 -17.82
CA SER A 31 0.44 0.58 -17.95
C SER A 31 1.65 0.05 -18.74
N LEU A 32 2.02 0.71 -19.83
CA LEU A 32 3.22 0.38 -20.58
C LEU A 32 4.49 0.53 -19.73
N LEU A 33 4.64 1.62 -18.96
CA LEU A 33 5.80 1.80 -18.09
C LEU A 33 5.93 0.68 -17.05
N LEU A 34 4.79 0.17 -16.56
CA LEU A 34 4.69 -0.90 -15.56
C LEU A 34 5.13 -2.27 -16.10
N SER A 35 4.91 -2.55 -17.38
CA SER A 35 5.12 -3.89 -17.98
C SER A 35 6.16 -3.97 -19.07
N ARG A 36 6.68 -2.84 -19.59
CA ARG A 36 7.64 -2.81 -20.72
C ARG A 36 8.91 -3.66 -20.51
N SER A 37 9.25 -3.93 -19.26
CA SER A 37 10.46 -4.67 -18.86
C SER A 37 10.18 -6.12 -18.47
N TRP A 38 8.92 -6.57 -18.55
CA TRP A 38 8.55 -7.95 -18.22
C TRP A 38 9.14 -8.93 -19.23
N PRO A 39 9.69 -10.07 -18.80
CA PRO A 39 10.10 -11.14 -19.70
C PRO A 39 8.93 -11.62 -20.57
N MET A 40 9.21 -12.07 -21.79
CA MET A 40 8.19 -12.60 -22.72
C MET A 40 7.34 -13.71 -22.07
N SER A 41 7.97 -14.59 -21.27
CA SER A 41 7.25 -15.65 -20.55
C SER A 41 6.19 -15.13 -19.58
N ILE A 42 6.37 -13.92 -19.04
CA ILE A 42 5.38 -13.26 -18.18
C ILE A 42 4.35 -12.55 -19.05
N LEU A 43 4.78 -11.79 -20.07
CA LEU A 43 3.90 -11.05 -20.98
C LEU A 43 2.89 -11.94 -21.73
N ASP A 44 3.24 -13.20 -22.01
CA ASP A 44 2.36 -14.15 -22.70
C ASP A 44 1.09 -14.51 -21.89
N ILE A 45 1.11 -14.32 -20.58
CA ILE A 45 0.05 -14.75 -19.65
C ILE A 45 -0.40 -13.67 -18.66
N SER A 46 0.32 -12.55 -18.59
CA SER A 46 0.17 -11.51 -17.58
C SER A 46 -0.02 -10.16 -18.24
N GLU A 47 -0.78 -9.30 -17.57
CA GLU A 47 -0.94 -7.89 -17.94
C GLU A 47 -1.09 -7.06 -16.66
N PRO A 48 -0.80 -5.75 -16.66
CA PRO A 48 -1.14 -4.89 -15.53
C PRO A 48 -2.65 -4.87 -15.26
N ARG A 49 -3.09 -5.52 -14.18
CA ARG A 49 -4.49 -5.58 -13.75
C ARG A 49 -4.77 -4.50 -12.73
N TRP A 50 -5.24 -3.36 -13.21
CA TRP A 50 -5.75 -2.28 -12.36
C TRP A 50 -6.97 -2.74 -11.57
N ARG A 51 -7.06 -2.34 -10.30
CA ARG A 51 -8.25 -2.62 -9.49
C ARG A 51 -9.48 -1.96 -10.15
N PRO A 52 -10.54 -2.72 -10.44
CA PRO A 52 -11.79 -2.13 -10.93
C PRO A 52 -12.42 -1.22 -9.87
N THR A 53 -13.31 -0.32 -10.28
CA THR A 53 -14.11 0.51 -9.36
C THR A 53 -14.94 -0.35 -8.42
N GLU A 54 -15.39 -1.53 -8.86
CA GLU A 54 -16.04 -2.55 -8.05
C GLU A 54 -15.16 -3.81 -7.98
N VAL A 55 -14.61 -4.10 -6.80
CA VAL A 55 -13.73 -5.24 -6.54
C VAL A 55 -14.49 -6.35 -5.81
N THR A 56 -14.23 -7.60 -6.17
CA THR A 56 -14.51 -8.73 -5.28
C THR A 56 -13.41 -8.77 -4.21
N ASP A 57 -13.75 -8.42 -2.97
CA ASP A 57 -12.79 -8.36 -1.88
C ASP A 57 -12.45 -9.77 -1.33
N THR A 58 -11.52 -9.85 -0.39
CA THR A 58 -10.95 -11.12 0.13
C THR A 58 -11.95 -12.04 0.84
N ASP A 59 -13.13 -11.55 1.21
CA ASP A 59 -14.26 -12.29 1.77
C ASP A 59 -15.34 -12.63 0.72
N ASN A 60 -15.03 -12.48 -0.57
CA ASN A 60 -15.94 -12.65 -1.71
C ASN A 60 -17.12 -11.66 -1.75
N VAL A 61 -17.04 -10.54 -1.02
CA VAL A 61 -18.06 -9.49 -1.06
C VAL A 61 -17.64 -8.42 -2.08
N VAL A 62 -18.55 -8.05 -2.97
CA VAL A 62 -18.33 -6.95 -3.93
C VAL A 62 -18.36 -5.61 -3.18
N ARG A 63 -17.33 -4.79 -3.39
CA ARG A 63 -17.18 -3.47 -2.77
C ARG A 63 -16.63 -2.48 -3.79
N MET A 64 -16.89 -1.19 -3.57
CA MET A 64 -16.13 -0.15 -4.24
C MET A 64 -14.64 -0.28 -3.87
N ASP A 65 -13.72 0.02 -4.79
CA ASP A 65 -12.27 0.02 -4.56
C ASP A 65 -11.86 0.84 -3.32
N ARG A 66 -12.51 1.99 -3.11
CA ARG A 66 -12.36 2.87 -1.94
C ARG A 66 -12.94 2.27 -0.65
N ARG A 67 -13.59 1.12 -0.68
CA ARG A 67 -14.10 0.40 0.50
C ARG A 67 -13.33 -0.90 0.77
N GLN A 68 -12.43 -1.31 -0.11
CA GLN A 68 -11.46 -2.36 0.17
C GLN A 68 -10.39 -1.83 1.13
N ARG A 69 -10.27 -2.47 2.29
CA ARG A 69 -9.37 -2.03 3.36
C ARG A 69 -7.94 -2.47 3.08
N LEU A 70 -7.08 -1.52 2.73
CA LEU A 70 -5.65 -1.72 2.51
C LEU A 70 -4.85 -1.31 3.75
N LEU A 71 -3.67 -1.90 3.91
CA LEU A 71 -2.73 -1.58 4.97
C LEU A 71 -1.34 -1.34 4.39
N ARG A 72 -0.57 -0.44 5.02
CA ARG A 72 0.85 -0.26 4.75
C ARG A 72 1.61 -0.20 6.07
N TRP A 73 2.71 -0.94 6.13
CA TRP A 73 3.68 -0.86 7.24
C TRP A 73 4.77 0.13 6.84
N ASP A 74 5.04 1.12 7.68
CA ASP A 74 6.00 2.19 7.38
C ASP A 74 6.67 2.67 8.67
N ARG A 75 7.90 3.20 8.57
CA ARG A 75 8.62 3.78 9.71
C ARG A 75 8.40 5.29 9.83
N ARG A 76 7.91 5.93 8.77
CA ARG A 76 7.62 7.37 8.75
C ARG A 76 6.39 7.68 9.60
N PRO A 77 6.42 8.76 10.40
CA PRO A 77 5.40 9.04 11.39
C PRO A 77 4.22 9.87 10.83
N PRO A 78 3.11 10.01 11.57
CA PRO A 78 1.92 10.72 11.13
C PRO A 78 2.15 12.18 10.73
N ASN A 79 3.08 12.90 11.36
CA ASN A 79 3.40 14.28 10.98
C ASN A 79 3.92 14.41 9.55
N GLU A 80 4.50 13.34 9.00
CA GLU A 80 4.93 13.26 7.61
C GLU A 80 3.81 12.69 6.73
N ILE A 81 3.31 11.49 7.08
CA ILE A 81 2.38 10.75 6.21
C ILE A 81 0.98 11.36 6.12
N PHE A 82 0.43 11.94 7.19
CA PHE A 82 -0.87 12.62 7.11
C PHE A 82 -0.76 14.02 6.51
N LEU A 83 0.44 14.59 6.45
CA LEU A 83 0.70 15.86 5.79
C LEU A 83 0.86 15.67 4.28
N GLU A 84 1.76 14.80 3.86
CA GLU A 84 2.19 14.67 2.45
C GLU A 84 1.49 13.52 1.71
N GLY A 85 0.95 12.55 2.45
CA GLY A 85 0.57 11.26 1.90
C GLY A 85 1.77 10.32 1.81
N PHE A 86 1.62 9.25 1.02
CA PHE A 86 2.75 8.40 0.66
C PHE A 86 3.33 8.85 -0.66
N VAL A 87 4.42 9.60 -0.59
CA VAL A 87 5.28 9.91 -1.74
C VAL A 87 6.22 8.71 -1.98
N PRO A 88 6.31 8.17 -3.22
CA PRO A 88 7.24 7.09 -3.53
C PRO A 88 8.70 7.59 -3.49
N ILE A 89 9.66 6.66 -3.43
CA ILE A 89 11.09 7.01 -3.37
C ILE A 89 11.54 7.74 -4.65
N VAL A 90 11.10 7.26 -5.82
CA VAL A 90 11.45 7.86 -7.11
C VAL A 90 10.34 8.81 -7.54
N THR A 91 10.68 10.10 -7.67
CA THR A 91 9.72 11.15 -8.00
C THR A 91 10.02 11.89 -9.31
N ARG A 92 11.20 11.68 -9.91
CA ARG A 92 11.63 12.32 -11.17
C ARG A 92 10.73 11.91 -12.35
N GLU A 93 10.55 12.82 -13.31
CA GLU A 93 9.68 12.61 -14.49
C GLU A 93 10.24 11.65 -15.53
N ASN A 94 11.55 11.40 -15.52
CA ASN A 94 12.20 10.45 -16.42
C ASN A 94 12.89 9.35 -15.60
N PRO A 95 12.14 8.44 -14.96
CA PRO A 95 12.69 7.32 -14.19
C PRO A 95 13.34 6.27 -15.10
N ASP A 96 14.26 5.49 -14.52
CA ASP A 96 14.86 4.36 -15.23
C ASP A 96 13.84 3.23 -15.40
N TRP A 97 14.13 2.27 -16.28
CA TRP A 97 13.16 1.21 -16.59
C TRP A 97 12.94 0.26 -15.41
N GLU A 98 13.95 0.07 -14.57
CA GLU A 98 13.85 -0.68 -13.31
C GLU A 98 12.87 0.02 -12.36
N GLU A 99 12.96 1.35 -12.23
CA GLU A 99 12.18 2.13 -11.27
C GLU A 99 10.68 2.19 -11.60
N THR A 100 10.29 1.82 -12.83
CA THR A 100 8.89 1.70 -13.25
C THR A 100 8.42 0.27 -13.43
N ASP A 101 9.29 -0.73 -13.31
CA ASP A 101 8.93 -2.14 -13.52
C ASP A 101 8.17 -2.71 -12.31
N LEU A 102 6.89 -3.06 -12.50
CA LEU A 102 6.07 -3.62 -11.44
C LEU A 102 6.58 -5.01 -10.98
N TYR A 103 7.09 -5.82 -11.90
CA TYR A 103 7.54 -7.18 -11.58
C TYR A 103 8.83 -7.13 -10.73
N GLY A 104 9.82 -6.36 -11.20
CA GLY A 104 11.06 -6.08 -10.48
C GLY A 104 10.82 -5.46 -9.11
N PHE A 105 9.89 -4.51 -9.03
CA PHE A 105 9.49 -3.88 -7.77
C PHE A 105 8.88 -4.89 -6.80
N SER A 106 7.84 -5.63 -7.19
CA SER A 106 7.21 -6.60 -6.29
C SER A 106 8.20 -7.68 -5.82
N LYS A 107 9.10 -8.09 -6.71
CA LYS A 107 10.11 -9.12 -6.40
C LYS A 107 11.16 -8.64 -5.40
N ASN A 108 11.70 -7.44 -5.57
CA ASN A 108 12.92 -6.99 -4.90
C ASN A 108 12.74 -5.78 -3.98
N ASN A 109 11.61 -5.07 -4.09
CA ASN A 109 11.30 -3.86 -3.34
C ASN A 109 12.42 -2.81 -3.42
N HIS A 110 12.98 -2.64 -4.63
CA HIS A 110 13.98 -1.60 -4.89
C HIS A 110 13.31 -0.22 -4.97
N PRO A 111 14.08 0.89 -4.81
CA PRO A 111 13.57 2.24 -5.06
C PRO A 111 12.81 2.35 -6.38
N SER A 112 11.59 2.87 -6.34
CA SER A 112 10.69 2.90 -7.49
C SER A 112 9.67 4.03 -7.37
N VAL A 113 8.83 4.16 -8.40
CA VAL A 113 7.66 5.07 -8.41
C VAL A 113 6.46 4.52 -7.64
N PHE A 114 6.56 3.32 -7.06
CA PHE A 114 5.44 2.63 -6.43
C PHE A 114 5.39 2.88 -4.91
N VAL A 115 4.17 2.91 -4.39
CA VAL A 115 3.88 2.69 -2.97
C VAL A 115 3.14 1.37 -2.84
N SER A 116 3.76 0.41 -2.14
CA SER A 116 3.17 -0.90 -1.87
C SER A 116 2.17 -0.84 -0.71
N THR A 117 1.08 -1.59 -0.82
CA THR A 117 0.10 -1.86 0.24
C THR A 117 -0.29 -3.33 0.22
N THR A 118 -0.87 -3.83 1.32
CA THR A 118 -1.40 -5.20 1.45
C THR A 118 -2.89 -5.19 1.75
N LYS A 119 -3.66 -6.08 1.12
CA LYS A 119 -5.09 -6.25 1.38
C LYS A 119 -5.32 -6.82 2.79
N THR A 120 -6.35 -6.31 3.47
CA THR A 120 -6.87 -6.99 4.67
C THR A 120 -7.55 -8.29 4.23
N GLN A 121 -7.09 -9.43 4.75
CA GLN A 121 -7.71 -10.73 4.54
C GLN A 121 -8.88 -10.90 5.50
N ARG A 122 -10.10 -10.76 4.97
CA ARG A 122 -11.36 -10.85 5.70
C ARG A 122 -11.83 -12.30 5.67
N ASN A 123 -11.69 -12.98 6.81
CA ASN A 123 -12.25 -14.31 7.05
C ASN A 123 -13.08 -14.25 8.36
N LYS A 124 -13.26 -15.39 9.06
CA LYS A 124 -13.80 -15.41 10.44
C LYS A 124 -13.07 -14.46 11.40
N LYS A 125 -11.80 -14.15 11.10
CA LYS A 125 -10.97 -13.13 11.74
C LYS A 125 -10.32 -12.28 10.65
N LYS A 126 -9.84 -11.09 10.99
CA LYS A 126 -9.05 -10.25 10.10
C LYS A 126 -7.59 -10.66 10.17
N TYR A 127 -7.01 -10.99 9.03
CA TYR A 127 -5.58 -11.26 8.87
C TYR A 127 -4.95 -10.20 7.95
N VAL A 128 -3.65 -10.00 8.09
CA VAL A 128 -2.87 -9.14 7.20
C VAL A 128 -1.45 -9.69 7.10
N TRP A 129 -0.84 -9.56 5.93
CA TRP A 129 0.60 -9.70 5.81
C TRP A 129 1.30 -8.69 6.75
N THR A 130 2.25 -9.19 7.53
CA THR A 130 2.98 -8.44 8.55
C THR A 130 4.47 -8.69 8.36
N PRO A 131 5.31 -7.66 8.24
CA PRO A 131 6.75 -7.84 8.11
C PRO A 131 7.32 -8.43 9.40
N ARG A 132 8.35 -9.28 9.28
CA ARG A 132 9.03 -9.91 10.44
C ARG A 132 9.63 -8.89 11.40
N SER A 133 9.94 -7.69 10.93
CA SER A 133 10.47 -6.56 11.69
C SER A 133 9.40 -5.61 12.24
N ALA A 134 8.10 -5.93 12.12
CA ALA A 134 7.00 -5.13 12.67
C ALA A 134 7.08 -4.96 14.21
N ASN A 135 7.76 -5.87 14.90
CA ASN A 135 7.96 -5.84 16.34
C ASN A 135 9.30 -5.20 16.77
N ARG A 136 10.00 -4.48 15.88
CA ARG A 136 11.30 -3.87 16.16
C ARG A 136 11.29 -2.37 15.90
N GLY A 137 11.61 -1.60 16.94
CA GLY A 137 11.66 -0.14 16.87
C GLY A 137 10.26 0.48 16.79
N ILE A 138 10.19 1.66 16.18
CA ILE A 138 8.95 2.40 15.97
C ILE A 138 8.41 2.08 14.59
N VAL A 139 7.20 1.53 14.56
CA VAL A 139 6.55 1.06 13.33
C VAL A 139 5.12 1.59 13.30
N TYR A 140 4.67 1.98 12.11
CA TYR A 140 3.29 2.41 11.88
C TYR A 140 2.58 1.45 10.93
N GLN A 141 1.38 1.01 11.33
CA GLN A 141 0.43 0.36 10.42
C GLN A 141 -0.61 1.38 9.99
N TYR A 142 -0.49 1.89 8.77
CA TYR A 142 -1.42 2.82 8.15
C TYR A 142 -2.60 2.08 7.52
N GLU A 143 -3.80 2.61 7.70
CA GLU A 143 -5.05 2.12 7.14
C GLU A 143 -5.51 3.00 5.98
N ILE A 144 -5.69 2.39 4.81
CA ILE A 144 -5.83 3.09 3.54
C ILE A 144 -7.10 2.61 2.81
N TYR A 145 -7.81 3.57 2.23
CA TYR A 145 -9.04 3.41 1.45
C TYR A 145 -8.94 4.27 0.18
N ALA A 146 -8.14 3.80 -0.77
CA ALA A 146 -7.74 4.55 -1.96
C ALA A 146 -8.44 4.03 -3.22
N PRO A 147 -8.71 4.91 -4.22
CA PRO A 147 -9.18 4.50 -5.53
C PRO A 147 -8.03 3.92 -6.38
N GLY A 148 -8.34 2.99 -7.28
CA GLY A 148 -7.40 2.47 -8.28
C GLY A 148 -6.25 1.65 -7.70
N GLY A 149 -5.05 1.79 -8.25
CA GLY A 149 -3.89 0.94 -7.97
C GLY A 149 -3.92 -0.39 -8.72
N VAL A 150 -2.76 -1.05 -8.81
CA VAL A 150 -2.58 -2.30 -9.56
C VAL A 150 -2.56 -3.49 -8.62
N ASP A 151 -3.35 -4.50 -8.93
CA ASP A 151 -3.44 -5.74 -8.17
C ASP A 151 -2.37 -6.72 -8.64
N VAL A 152 -1.31 -6.91 -7.84
CA VAL A 152 -0.12 -7.64 -8.29
C VAL A 152 -0.41 -9.12 -8.52
N ASN A 153 -1.23 -9.74 -7.67
CA ASN A 153 -1.58 -11.15 -7.82
C ASN A 153 -2.46 -11.40 -9.05
N GLU A 154 -3.43 -10.52 -9.31
CA GLU A 154 -4.25 -10.63 -10.52
C GLU A 154 -3.42 -10.34 -11.77
N SER A 155 -2.42 -9.44 -11.67
CA SER A 155 -1.56 -9.08 -12.79
C SER A 155 -0.62 -10.21 -13.20
N LEU A 156 0.07 -10.80 -12.22
CA LEU A 156 1.17 -11.75 -12.45
C LEU A 156 0.75 -13.22 -12.26
N LEU A 157 -0.46 -13.48 -11.77
CA LEU A 157 -0.98 -14.84 -11.56
C LEU A 157 0.01 -15.70 -10.74
N HIS A 158 0.45 -16.83 -11.32
CA HIS A 158 1.41 -17.74 -10.68
C HIS A 158 2.86 -17.22 -10.71
N GLU A 159 3.15 -16.17 -11.48
CA GLU A 159 4.44 -15.47 -11.51
C GLU A 159 4.53 -14.38 -10.42
N SER A 160 3.47 -14.16 -9.63
CA SER A 160 3.50 -13.24 -8.50
C SER A 160 4.61 -13.65 -7.51
N PRO A 161 5.61 -12.79 -7.24
CA PRO A 161 6.75 -13.18 -6.39
C PRO A 161 6.36 -13.50 -4.95
N TRP A 162 5.40 -12.75 -4.40
CA TRP A 162 4.99 -12.84 -3.00
C TRP A 162 3.47 -12.85 -2.84
N PRO A 163 2.78 -13.92 -3.28
CA PRO A 163 1.31 -13.93 -3.38
C PRO A 163 0.61 -13.74 -2.03
N ASN A 164 1.24 -14.18 -0.94
CA ASN A 164 0.72 -14.02 0.43
C ASN A 164 0.68 -12.56 0.90
N GLN A 165 1.44 -11.65 0.27
CA GLN A 165 1.38 -10.22 0.56
C GLN A 165 0.08 -9.60 0.05
N MET A 166 -0.54 -10.20 -0.98
CA MET A 166 -1.76 -9.67 -1.62
C MET A 166 -1.61 -8.19 -1.95
N GLU A 167 -0.52 -7.89 -2.66
CA GLU A 167 -0.06 -6.53 -2.88
C GLU A 167 -1.00 -5.77 -3.82
N VAL A 168 -1.28 -4.52 -3.44
CA VAL A 168 -1.83 -3.50 -4.34
C VAL A 168 -0.81 -2.36 -4.41
N ALA A 169 -0.24 -2.16 -5.59
CA ALA A 169 0.79 -1.15 -5.84
C ALA A 169 0.19 0.13 -6.42
N PHE A 170 0.63 1.28 -5.89
CA PHE A 170 0.17 2.61 -6.33
C PHE A 170 1.31 3.36 -7.01
N PRO A 171 1.40 3.36 -8.35
CA PRO A 171 2.37 4.20 -9.05
C PRO A 171 2.04 5.67 -8.82
N GLY A 172 3.05 6.45 -8.44
CA GLY A 172 2.90 7.86 -8.09
C GLY A 172 2.38 8.12 -6.68
N GLY A 173 2.22 7.08 -5.86
CA GLY A 173 1.92 7.22 -4.43
C GLY A 173 0.44 7.33 -4.08
N ILE A 174 0.17 7.77 -2.84
CA ILE A 174 -1.18 7.80 -2.26
C ILE A 174 -1.39 9.12 -1.52
N GLN A 175 -2.34 9.94 -1.97
CA GLN A 175 -2.70 11.19 -1.30
C GLN A 175 -3.19 10.97 0.14
N ASN A 176 -2.87 11.91 1.03
CA ASN A 176 -3.22 11.84 2.46
C ASN A 176 -4.73 11.68 2.72
N ILE A 177 -5.59 12.23 1.84
CA ILE A 177 -7.05 12.12 1.95
C ILE A 177 -7.57 10.67 1.87
N TYR A 178 -6.75 9.71 1.42
CA TYR A 178 -7.12 8.30 1.35
C TYR A 178 -6.61 7.47 2.54
N ILE A 179 -5.87 8.10 3.47
CA ILE A 179 -5.31 7.46 4.65
C ILE A 179 -6.21 7.79 5.84
N ARG A 180 -6.84 6.78 6.43
CA ARG A 180 -7.85 6.98 7.49
C ARG A 180 -7.25 7.04 8.89
N SER A 181 -6.35 6.11 9.18
CA SER A 181 -5.79 5.94 10.52
C SER A 181 -4.38 5.35 10.48
N ALA A 182 -3.68 5.44 11.61
CA ALA A 182 -2.41 4.74 11.81
C ALA A 182 -2.35 4.13 13.22
N ARG A 183 -1.89 2.89 13.33
CA ARG A 183 -1.48 2.32 14.62
C ARG A 183 0.00 2.57 14.81
N GLU A 184 0.37 3.28 15.87
CA GLU A 184 1.75 3.44 16.29
C GLU A 184 2.13 2.27 17.18
N LEU A 185 3.16 1.54 16.78
CA LEU A 185 3.74 0.44 17.54
C LEU A 185 5.15 0.80 17.96
N GLN A 186 5.48 0.47 19.22
CA GLN A 186 6.84 0.51 19.73
C GLN A 186 7.21 -0.89 20.20
N ASP A 187 8.18 -1.50 19.54
CA ASP A 187 8.62 -2.88 19.77
C ASP A 187 7.45 -3.87 19.77
N GLY A 188 6.54 -3.70 18.80
CA GLY A 188 5.33 -4.51 18.62
C GLY A 188 4.15 -4.14 19.53
N ARG A 189 4.33 -3.25 20.51
CA ARG A 189 3.25 -2.83 21.41
C ARG A 189 2.54 -1.59 20.87
N ILE A 190 1.21 -1.64 20.79
CA ILE A 190 0.42 -0.50 20.32
C ILE A 190 0.43 0.63 21.36
N GLN A 191 0.88 1.80 20.93
CA GLN A 191 0.98 3.00 21.77
C GLN A 191 -0.22 3.91 21.56
N ARG A 192 -0.58 4.17 20.29
CA ARG A 192 -1.63 5.12 19.88
C ARG A 192 -2.36 4.64 18.64
N ILE A 193 -3.60 5.08 18.50
CA ILE A 193 -4.37 5.02 17.25
C ILE A 193 -4.57 6.45 16.77
N TRP A 194 -3.86 6.82 15.70
CA TRP A 194 -3.95 8.12 15.06
C TRP A 194 -5.13 8.17 14.09
N ARG A 195 -5.86 9.28 14.10
CA ARG A 195 -6.97 9.56 13.18
C ARG A 195 -6.60 10.74 12.30
N ASN A 196 -6.68 10.56 10.99
CA ASN A 196 -6.45 11.63 10.04
C ASN A 196 -7.73 12.47 9.89
N PRO A 197 -7.73 13.76 10.27
CA PRO A 197 -8.90 14.63 10.09
C PRO A 197 -9.22 14.93 8.62
N ASN A 198 -8.27 14.74 7.71
CA ASN A 198 -8.42 15.05 6.29
C ASN A 198 -8.94 13.86 5.46
N PHE A 199 -9.25 12.74 6.10
CA PHE A 199 -9.71 11.54 5.40
C PHE A 199 -11.04 11.80 4.68
N LEU A 200 -11.05 11.59 3.37
CA LEU A 200 -12.25 11.70 2.54
C LEU A 200 -13.09 10.42 2.69
N ASP A 201 -13.95 10.38 3.72
CA ASP A 201 -14.74 9.19 4.05
C ASP A 201 -15.70 8.77 2.92
N PRO A 202 -15.55 7.57 2.32
CA PRO A 202 -16.47 7.05 1.30
C PRO A 202 -17.78 6.49 1.88
N GLY A 203 -17.96 6.54 3.21
CA GLY A 203 -19.10 5.96 3.91
C GLY A 203 -19.05 4.44 3.99
N GLU A 204 -19.91 3.87 4.84
CA GLU A 204 -20.10 2.41 5.00
C GLU A 204 -18.82 1.63 5.34
N LEU A 205 -17.86 2.29 5.98
CA LEU A 205 -16.65 1.64 6.46
C LEU A 205 -16.86 1.04 7.84
N GLU A 206 -16.17 -0.07 8.11
CA GLU A 206 -16.12 -0.62 9.47
C GLU A 206 -15.48 0.41 10.42
N PRO A 207 -15.96 0.51 11.68
CA PRO A 207 -15.34 1.37 12.68
C PRO A 207 -13.86 1.03 12.85
N ILE A 208 -13.05 2.06 13.14
CA ILE A 208 -11.63 1.87 13.45
C ILE A 208 -11.52 0.98 14.68
N ALA A 209 -10.93 -0.21 14.50
CA ALA A 209 -10.74 -1.17 15.59
C ALA A 209 -9.85 -0.56 16.68
N SER A 210 -10.41 -0.44 17.87
CA SER A 210 -9.81 0.23 19.03
C SER A 210 -9.96 -0.62 20.28
N SER A 211 -9.16 -0.33 21.30
CA SER A 211 -9.30 -0.90 22.65
C SER A 211 -9.45 0.23 23.65
N SER A 212 -10.12 -0.03 24.78
CA SER A 212 -10.25 0.95 25.87
C SER A 212 -8.92 1.37 26.49
N ARG A 213 -7.86 0.56 26.30
CA ARG A 213 -6.51 0.82 26.83
C ARG A 213 -5.63 1.63 25.89
N THR A 214 -6.03 1.81 24.63
CA THR A 214 -5.22 2.49 23.62
C THR A 214 -5.82 3.84 23.28
N PRO A 215 -5.11 4.95 23.52
CA PRO A 215 -5.62 6.28 23.22
C PRO A 215 -5.85 6.46 21.72
N ASN A 216 -7.01 7.01 21.38
CA ASN A 216 -7.33 7.47 20.03
C ASN A 216 -6.98 8.96 19.94
N VAL A 217 -6.08 9.34 19.04
CA VAL A 217 -5.54 10.69 18.91
C VAL A 217 -5.94 11.26 17.55
N ILE A 218 -6.60 12.42 17.55
CA ILE A 218 -6.85 13.17 16.31
C ILE A 218 -5.56 13.91 15.96
N TRP A 219 -5.00 13.62 14.79
CA TRP A 219 -3.79 14.27 14.32
C TRP A 219 -4.03 15.74 13.96
N ARG A 220 -2.99 16.55 14.07
CA ARG A 220 -2.91 17.92 13.53
C ARG A 220 -1.47 18.17 13.05
N ILE A 221 -1.28 19.20 12.22
CA ILE A 221 0.06 19.61 11.79
C ILE A 221 0.96 19.86 13.02
N ASP A 222 2.20 19.37 12.94
CA ASP A 222 3.19 19.42 14.02
C ASP A 222 2.66 18.91 15.38
N HIS A 223 1.89 17.82 15.36
CA HIS A 223 1.43 17.21 16.61
C HIS A 223 2.65 16.80 17.46
N PRO A 224 2.70 17.15 18.76
CA PRO A 224 3.89 16.92 19.60
C PRO A 224 4.33 15.44 19.65
N ASP A 225 3.37 14.52 19.76
CA ASP A 225 3.65 13.07 19.73
C ASP A 225 3.66 12.46 18.32
N GLY A 226 3.46 13.25 17.26
CA GLY A 226 3.21 12.75 15.91
C GLY A 226 4.47 12.52 15.06
N GLY A 227 5.66 12.70 15.66
CA GLY A 227 6.96 12.63 14.98
C GLY A 227 7.89 11.52 15.47
N HIS A 228 7.40 10.56 16.25
CA HIS A 228 8.25 9.48 16.77
C HIS A 228 8.73 8.56 15.64
N LYS A 229 10.04 8.40 15.49
CA LYS A 229 10.62 7.42 14.56
C LYS A 229 11.94 6.92 15.11
N ASP A 230 12.39 5.78 14.59
CA ASP A 230 13.72 5.29 14.92
C ASP A 230 14.76 6.36 14.55
N PRO A 231 15.82 6.56 15.37
CA PRO A 231 16.88 7.50 15.02
C PRO A 231 17.53 7.05 13.72
N ASP A 232 17.85 8.00 12.83
CA ASP A 232 18.56 7.73 11.58
C ASP A 232 19.93 7.09 11.91
N VAL A 233 20.00 5.76 11.95
CA VAL A 233 21.28 5.04 12.01
C VAL A 233 21.88 5.11 10.62
N ARG A 234 22.44 6.29 10.28
CA ARG A 234 23.15 6.57 9.03
C ARG A 234 24.36 5.65 8.88
N SER A 235 24.17 4.50 8.27
CA SER A 235 25.16 3.96 7.34
C SER A 235 24.88 4.61 5.99
N LYS A 236 25.83 5.39 5.46
CA LYS A 236 25.77 6.12 4.17
C LYS A 236 25.65 5.19 2.93
N ARG A 237 25.08 3.98 3.06
CA ARG A 237 25.02 2.93 2.03
C ARG A 237 23.66 2.25 1.87
N SER A 238 22.64 2.55 2.69
CA SER A 238 21.30 2.02 2.47
C SER A 238 20.34 3.17 2.20
N THR A 239 19.87 3.24 0.96
CA THR A 239 18.69 3.99 0.53
C THR A 239 17.40 3.16 0.74
N SER A 240 17.42 2.12 1.61
CA SER A 240 16.35 1.12 1.73
C SER A 240 15.39 1.32 2.92
N SER A 241 15.63 2.29 3.82
CA SER A 241 14.98 2.30 5.14
C SER A 241 13.45 2.39 5.14
N ASP A 242 12.85 3.09 4.17
CA ASP A 242 11.43 3.48 4.25
C ASP A 242 10.49 2.36 3.76
N ASP A 243 10.97 1.53 2.84
CA ASP A 243 10.22 0.40 2.28
C ASP A 243 10.64 -0.96 2.86
N ASP A 244 11.63 -1.01 3.76
CA ASP A 244 12.10 -2.26 4.39
C ASP A 244 10.96 -3.09 5.05
N LEU A 245 9.90 -2.42 5.50
CA LEU A 245 8.72 -3.05 6.11
C LEU A 245 7.72 -3.59 5.09
N MET A 246 7.92 -3.36 3.79
CA MET A 246 7.04 -3.80 2.71
C MET A 246 7.71 -4.78 1.75
N TYR A 247 8.94 -5.25 2.03
CA TYR A 247 9.55 -6.33 1.25
C TYR A 247 8.82 -7.67 1.46
N GLY A 248 8.11 -8.14 0.43
CA GLY A 248 7.21 -9.31 0.51
C GLY A 248 7.86 -10.60 1.05
N GLY A 249 9.13 -10.84 0.72
CA GLY A 249 9.88 -12.02 1.16
C GLY A 249 10.21 -12.06 2.67
N ALA A 250 10.06 -10.93 3.37
CA ALA A 250 10.37 -10.79 4.79
C ALA A 250 9.13 -10.61 5.67
N GLY A 251 7.98 -11.20 5.31
CA GLY A 251 6.76 -11.16 6.14
C GLY A 251 5.92 -12.43 6.09
N LEU A 252 4.87 -12.47 6.91
CA LEU A 252 3.94 -13.59 7.05
C LEU A 252 2.52 -13.07 7.32
N VAL A 253 1.50 -13.87 7.02
CA VAL A 253 0.10 -13.52 7.29
C VAL A 253 -0.23 -13.79 8.77
N LEU A 254 -0.57 -12.74 9.51
CA LEU A 254 -0.90 -12.80 10.93
C LEU A 254 -2.29 -12.20 11.21
N THR A 255 -2.89 -12.52 12.36
CA THR A 255 -4.14 -11.85 12.76
C THR A 255 -3.87 -10.37 13.07
N THR A 256 -4.83 -9.48 12.84
CA THR A 256 -4.67 -8.04 13.16
C THR A 256 -4.46 -7.75 14.65
N ASN A 257 -4.67 -8.74 15.52
CA ASN A 257 -4.52 -8.62 16.98
C ASN A 257 -3.21 -9.24 17.49
N SER A 258 -2.44 -9.94 16.66
CA SER A 258 -1.30 -10.76 17.11
C SER A 258 0.05 -10.04 17.09
N CYS A 259 0.10 -8.72 17.29
CA CYS A 259 1.35 -8.04 17.65
C CYS A 259 1.74 -8.26 19.13
N ALA A 260 1.39 -9.42 19.70
CA ALA A 260 1.89 -9.86 21.00
C ALA A 260 3.11 -10.77 20.76
N PRO A 261 4.18 -10.66 21.56
CA PRO A 261 5.38 -11.46 21.34
C PRO A 261 5.09 -12.94 21.57
N LEU A 262 5.68 -13.79 20.72
CA LEU A 262 6.07 -15.15 21.10
C LEU A 262 7.20 -15.07 22.13
#